data_AF-A0A7C5C915-F1
#
_entry.id   AF-A0A7C5C915-F1
#
_cell.length_a   1.000
_cell.length_b   1.000
_cell.length_c   1.000
_cell.angle_alpha   90.00
_cell.angle_beta   90.00
_cell.angle_gamma   90.00
#
_symmetry.space_group_name_H-M   'P 1'
#
loop_
_entity.id
_entity.type
_entity.pdbx_description
1 polymer ?
#
loop_
_entity_poly.entity_id
_entity_poly.type
_entity_poly.pdbx_seq_one_letter_code
_entity_poly.pdbx_strand_id
1 'polypeptide(L)'
;MKKIIIALMAIALLPSIQSFGQSKDKANFKEYKPGYYQNFILKDVRHIAKVKKAEKNDKRFQMDQSGMELPNKIANYKDHTYWHQPTTSQGNTGTCWNFSTTS
;
A
#
# COMPACT_ATOMS: atom_id res chain seq x y z
N MET A 1 -0.34 0.10 55.13
CA MET A 1 0.58 0.89 54.26
C MET A 1 1.20 0.05 53.15
N LYS A 2 1.94 -1.02 53.43
CA LYS A 2 2.58 -1.88 52.40
C LYS A 2 1.62 -2.40 51.32
N LYS A 3 0.41 -2.81 51.70
CA LYS A 3 -0.65 -3.26 50.77
C LYS A 3 -1.18 -2.13 49.86
N ILE A 4 -1.25 -0.90 50.37
CA ILE A 4 -1.70 0.28 49.60
C ILE A 4 -0.61 0.67 48.59
N ILE A 5 0.66 0.62 48.99
CA ILE A 5 1.80 0.88 48.11
C ILE A 5 1.84 -0.14 46.97
N ILE A 6 1.64 -1.44 47.27
CA ILE A 6 1.59 -2.50 46.25
C ILE A 6 0.41 -2.30 45.29
N ALA A 7 -0.76 -1.91 45.79
CA ALA A 7 -1.92 -1.63 44.95
C ALA A 7 -1.70 -0.43 44.02
N LEU A 8 -1.09 0.65 44.52
CA LEU A 8 -0.73 1.81 43.71
C LEU A 8 0.31 1.47 42.63
N MET A 9 1.29 0.62 42.96
CA MET A 9 2.31 0.17 42.02
C MET A 9 1.71 -0.69 40.90
N ALA A 10 0.74 -1.54 41.22
CA ALA A 10 0.01 -2.36 40.24
C ALA A 10 -0.84 -1.50 39.29
N ILE A 11 -1.51 -0.47 39.80
CA ILE A 11 -2.32 0.45 39.00
C ILE A 11 -1.45 1.27 38.04
N ALA A 12 -0.26 1.70 38.50
CA ALA A 12 0.68 2.45 37.68
C ALA A 12 1.23 1.65 36.47
N LEU A 13 1.16 0.32 36.49
CA LEU A 13 1.64 -0.56 35.42
C LEU A 13 0.58 -0.84 34.33
N LEU A 14 -0.70 -0.60 34.59
CA LEU A 14 -1.81 -0.83 33.64
C LEU A 14 -1.67 -0.11 32.28
N PRO A 15 -1.15 1.13 32.17
CA PRO A 15 -1.02 1.82 30.89
C PRO A 15 -0.04 1.16 29.91
N SER A 16 0.96 0.43 30.42
CA SER A 16 2.00 -0.19 29.59
C SER A 16 1.46 -1.27 28.66
N ILE A 17 0.36 -1.93 29.04
CA ILE A 17 -0.28 -3.01 28.28
C ILE A 17 -0.91 -2.47 26.99
N GLN A 18 -1.34 -1.20 26.98
CA GLN A 18 -1.97 -0.57 25.82
C GLN A 18 -0.96 -0.18 24.72
N SER A 19 0.30 0.05 25.05
CA SER A 19 1.35 0.36 24.07
C SER A 19 1.76 -0.85 23.23
N PHE A 20 1.64 -2.07 23.75
CA PHE A 20 1.94 -3.30 23.01
C PHE A 20 0.85 -3.72 22.01
N GLY A 21 -0.37 -3.19 22.17
CA GLY A 21 -1.52 -3.48 21.29
C GLY A 21 -1.65 -2.56 20.07
N GLN A 22 -0.79 -1.55 19.93
CA GLN A 22 -0.86 -0.64 18.78
C GLN A 22 -0.33 -1.33 17.52
N SER A 23 -1.13 -1.32 16.44
CA SER A 23 -0.68 -1.82 15.14
C SER A 23 0.55 -1.04 14.68
N LYS A 24 1.62 -1.76 14.32
CA LYS A 24 2.90 -1.15 13.92
C LYS A 24 2.90 -0.59 12.50
N ASP A 25 1.76 -0.56 11.84
CA ASP A 25 1.61 -0.07 10.48
C ASP A 25 1.84 1.45 10.47
N LYS A 26 3.06 1.83 10.09
CA LYS A 26 3.45 3.23 9.98
C LYS A 26 3.18 3.69 8.57
N ALA A 27 2.41 4.76 8.42
CA ALA A 27 2.31 5.46 7.16
C ALA A 27 3.39 6.56 7.10
N ASN A 28 4.03 6.71 5.95
CA ASN A 28 5.12 7.65 5.74
C ASN A 28 4.83 8.52 4.51
N PHE A 29 5.07 9.82 4.60
CA PHE A 29 5.07 10.70 3.42
C PHE A 29 6.36 10.46 2.64
N LYS A 30 6.28 9.68 1.57
CA LYS A 30 7.40 9.44 0.66
C LYS A 30 7.20 10.26 -0.61
N GLU A 31 8.30 10.74 -1.16
CA GLU A 31 8.31 11.34 -2.49
C GLU A 31 7.89 10.28 -3.51
N TYR A 32 6.86 10.59 -4.30
CA TYR A 32 6.36 9.66 -5.29
C TYR A 32 7.27 9.65 -6.51
N LYS A 33 8.03 8.56 -6.68
CA LYS A 33 8.87 8.34 -7.87
C LYS A 33 8.02 7.81 -9.03
N PRO A 34 8.29 8.21 -10.29
CA PRO A 34 7.61 7.66 -11.46
C PRO A 34 7.69 6.12 -11.51
N GLY A 35 6.53 5.45 -11.54
CA GLY A 35 6.41 4.00 -11.58
C GLY A 35 5.87 3.49 -12.92
N TYR A 36 5.34 2.27 -12.95
CA TYR A 36 4.80 1.64 -14.17
C TYR A 36 3.75 2.51 -14.88
N TYR A 37 2.88 3.18 -14.12
CA TYR A 37 1.86 4.08 -14.67
C TYR A 37 2.48 5.25 -15.45
N GLN A 38 3.40 6.01 -14.85
CA GLN A 38 4.06 7.14 -15.52
C GLN A 38 5.00 6.67 -16.64
N ASN A 39 5.67 5.54 -16.42
CA ASN A 39 6.71 5.03 -17.30
C ASN A 39 6.24 4.12 -18.42
N PHE A 40 4.99 3.69 -18.47
CA PHE A 40 4.47 2.86 -19.57
C PHE A 40 3.06 3.30 -19.97
N ILE A 41 2.12 3.39 -19.01
CA ILE A 41 0.72 3.74 -19.29
C ILE A 41 0.56 5.15 -19.86
N LEU A 42 1.14 6.15 -19.19
CA LEU A 42 1.08 7.52 -19.69
C LEU A 42 1.90 7.68 -20.95
N LYS A 43 2.96 6.87 -21.16
CA LYS A 43 3.85 7.02 -22.31
C LYS A 43 3.18 6.75 -23.64
N ASP A 44 2.26 5.81 -23.65
CA ASP A 44 1.46 5.46 -24.83
C ASP A 44 0.67 6.67 -25.35
N VAL A 45 0.21 7.52 -24.43
CA VAL A 45 -0.52 8.77 -24.74
C VAL A 45 0.42 9.92 -25.16
N ARG A 46 1.75 9.76 -25.05
CA ARG A 46 2.75 10.85 -25.23
C ARG A 46 3.11 11.18 -26.66
N HIS A 47 2.48 10.57 -27.67
CA HIS A 47 2.53 11.16 -29.01
C HIS A 47 1.79 12.52 -29.07
N ILE A 48 0.98 12.86 -28.06
CA ILE A 48 0.17 14.11 -28.02
C ILE A 48 0.75 15.20 -27.10
N ALA A 49 1.65 14.90 -26.15
CA ALA A 49 2.05 15.85 -25.09
C ALA A 49 3.56 16.17 -25.04
N LYS A 50 4.16 16.57 -26.17
CA LYS A 50 5.53 17.12 -26.26
C LYS A 50 5.73 18.47 -25.51
N VAL A 51 4.85 18.83 -24.57
CA VAL A 51 4.77 20.17 -23.98
C VAL A 51 4.65 20.10 -22.45
N LYS A 52 5.78 20.32 -21.80
CA LYS A 52 5.95 21.20 -20.63
C LYS A 52 5.01 20.96 -19.43
N LYS A 53 5.52 20.24 -18.43
CA LYS A 53 5.58 20.73 -17.04
C LYS A 53 6.60 19.90 -16.27
N ALA A 54 7.41 20.57 -15.44
CA ALA A 54 8.34 19.90 -14.56
C ALA A 54 7.58 18.88 -13.70
N GLU A 55 8.14 17.68 -13.55
CA GLU A 55 7.58 16.68 -12.64
C GLU A 55 7.51 17.29 -11.24
N LYS A 56 6.29 17.59 -10.79
CA LYS A 56 6.08 18.12 -9.45
C LYS A 56 6.21 16.94 -8.49
N ASN A 57 7.18 17.00 -7.60
CA ASN A 57 7.36 15.98 -6.56
C ASN A 57 6.12 16.00 -5.66
N ASP A 58 5.23 15.03 -5.88
CA ASP A 58 4.00 14.85 -5.11
C ASP A 58 4.31 13.96 -3.90
N LYS A 59 4.04 14.46 -2.69
CA LYS A 59 4.17 13.68 -1.46
C LYS A 59 2.85 12.96 -1.24
N ARG A 60 2.88 11.63 -1.32
CA ARG A 60 1.70 10.80 -1.09
C ARG A 60 1.78 10.12 0.27
N PHE A 61 0.68 10.16 1.00
CA PHE A 61 0.51 9.40 2.22
C PHE A 61 0.23 7.93 1.86
N GLN A 62 1.17 7.04 2.19
CA GLN A 62 1.07 5.62 1.89
C GLN A 62 1.56 4.81 3.09
N MET A 63 1.01 3.60 3.25
CA MET A 63 1.49 2.62 4.22
C MET A 63 2.94 2.25 3.89
N ASP A 64 3.80 2.20 4.90
CA ASP A 64 5.16 1.69 4.73
C ASP A 64 5.14 0.16 4.77
N GLN A 65 5.39 -0.45 3.62
CA GLN A 65 5.44 -1.91 3.48
C GLN A 65 6.87 -2.46 3.56
N SER A 66 7.86 -1.63 3.87
CA SER A 66 9.27 -2.03 3.92
C SER A 66 9.49 -3.10 5.00
N GLY A 67 10.12 -4.21 4.61
CA GLY A 67 10.42 -5.32 5.52
C GLY A 67 9.25 -6.27 5.78
N MET A 68 8.10 -6.08 5.15
CA MET A 68 7.00 -7.05 5.20
C MET A 68 7.18 -8.15 4.16
N GLU A 69 7.00 -9.40 4.57
CA GLU A 69 6.95 -10.55 3.66
C GLU A 69 5.52 -10.72 3.12
N LEU A 70 5.18 -9.93 2.11
CA LEU A 70 3.87 -9.98 1.46
C LEU A 70 3.89 -10.98 0.30
N PRO A 71 2.83 -11.78 0.10
CA PRO A 71 2.75 -12.67 -1.04
C PRO A 71 2.68 -11.86 -2.33
N ASN A 72 3.69 -12.03 -3.19
CA ASN A 72 3.84 -11.27 -4.44
C ASN A 72 3.97 -12.17 -5.69
N LYS A 73 3.73 -13.49 -5.53
CA LYS A 73 3.84 -14.47 -6.60
C LYS A 73 2.47 -15.03 -6.93
N ILE A 74 2.07 -14.89 -8.20
CA ILE A 74 0.83 -15.49 -8.74
C ILE A 74 0.80 -17.01 -8.49
N ALA A 75 1.96 -17.67 -8.55
CA ALA A 75 2.08 -19.10 -8.31
C ALA A 75 1.57 -19.57 -6.93
N ASN A 76 1.52 -18.67 -5.93
CA ASN A 76 1.01 -18.99 -4.60
C ASN A 76 -0.53 -19.15 -4.57
N TYR A 77 -1.24 -18.83 -5.65
CA TYR A 77 -2.70 -18.80 -5.73
C TYR A 77 -3.29 -19.80 -6.75
N LYS A 78 -2.45 -20.72 -7.27
CA LYS A 78 -2.86 -21.67 -8.32
C LYS A 78 -4.07 -22.52 -7.93
N ASP A 79 -4.15 -22.96 -6.69
CA ASP A 79 -5.24 -23.83 -6.19
C ASP A 79 -6.60 -23.12 -6.11
N HIS A 80 -6.62 -21.79 -6.24
CA HIS A 80 -7.82 -20.95 -6.24
C HIS A 80 -7.98 -20.17 -7.55
N THR A 81 -7.27 -20.58 -8.60
CA THR A 81 -7.39 -19.97 -9.93
C THR A 81 -8.47 -20.71 -10.72
N TYR A 82 -9.49 -19.98 -11.15
CA TYR A 82 -10.54 -20.49 -12.04
C TYR A 82 -10.28 -20.04 -13.48
N TRP A 83 -11.08 -20.50 -14.44
CA TRP A 83 -10.95 -20.03 -15.81
C TRP A 83 -11.18 -18.52 -15.88
N HIS A 84 -10.21 -17.79 -16.44
CA HIS A 84 -10.28 -16.35 -16.70
C HIS A 84 -9.42 -16.00 -17.91
N GLN A 85 -9.62 -14.82 -18.49
CA GLN A 85 -8.72 -14.33 -19.53
C GLN A 85 -7.47 -13.71 -18.89
N PRO A 86 -6.28 -13.83 -19.51
CA PRO A 86 -5.12 -13.10 -19.06
C PRO A 86 -5.40 -11.59 -19.04
N THR A 87 -5.14 -10.92 -17.92
CA THR A 87 -5.29 -9.46 -17.83
C THR A 87 -4.26 -8.80 -18.73
N THR A 88 -4.72 -7.88 -19.58
CA THR A 88 -3.84 -6.94 -20.28
C THR A 88 -3.91 -5.57 -19.61
N SER A 89 -2.98 -4.69 -19.97
CA SER A 89 -2.99 -3.32 -19.44
C SER A 89 -4.22 -2.55 -19.92
N GLN A 90 -5.06 -2.07 -19.01
CA GLN A 90 -6.19 -1.18 -19.33
C GLN A 90 -5.77 0.20 -19.89
N GLY A 91 -4.49 0.54 -19.84
CA GLY A 91 -4.01 1.85 -20.27
C GLY A 91 -4.57 3.00 -19.42
N ASN A 92 -4.67 4.19 -20.02
CA ASN A 92 -5.24 5.38 -19.38
C ASN A 92 -6.73 5.56 -19.75
N THR A 93 -7.52 4.50 -19.69
CA THR A 93 -8.92 4.48 -20.17
C THR A 93 -9.97 4.59 -19.07
N GLY A 94 -9.60 4.43 -17.79
CA GLY A 94 -10.56 4.43 -16.68
C GLY A 94 -11.50 3.21 -16.63
N THR A 95 -11.16 2.10 -17.31
CA THR A 95 -12.02 0.91 -17.46
C THR A 95 -11.66 -0.26 -16.53
N CYS A 96 -11.08 0.03 -15.36
CA CYS A 96 -10.63 -1.00 -14.41
C CYS A 96 -11.71 -2.01 -14.04
N TRP A 97 -12.96 -1.54 -13.93
CA TRP A 97 -14.14 -2.36 -13.61
C TRP A 97 -14.45 -3.45 -14.64
N ASN A 98 -14.15 -3.20 -15.92
CA ASN A 98 -14.36 -4.17 -16.98
C ASN A 98 -13.24 -5.24 -16.96
N PHE A 99 -11.99 -4.80 -16.80
CA PHE A 99 -10.83 -5.69 -16.72
C PHE A 99 -10.88 -6.57 -15.47
N SER A 100 -11.30 -6.04 -14.32
CA SER A 100 -11.44 -6.82 -13.09
C SER A 100 -12.51 -7.90 -13.16
N THR A 101 -13.45 -7.78 -14.10
CA THR A 101 -14.54 -8.75 -14.26
C THR A 101 -14.18 -9.88 -15.23
N THR A 102 -13.26 -9.63 -16.16
CA THR A 102 -12.83 -10.62 -17.17
C THR A 102 -11.54 -11.35 -16.81
N SER A 103 -10.83 -10.88 -15.78
CA SER A 103 -9.56 -11.45 -15.33
C SER A 103 -9.58 -12.11 -13.97
#